data_AF-A0A173YD86-F1
#
_entry.id   AF-A0A173YD86-F1
#
_cell.length_a   1.000
_cell.length_b   1.000
_cell.length_c   1.000
_cell.angle_alpha   90.00
_cell.angle_beta   90.00
_cell.angle_gamma   90.00
#
_symmetry.space_group_name_H-M   'P 1'
#
loop_
_entity.id
_entity.type
_entity.pdbx_description
1 polymer ?
#
loop_
_entity_poly.entity_id
_entity_poly.type
_entity_poly.pdbx_seq_one_letter_code
_entity_poly.pdbx_strand_id
1 'polypeptide(L)' 'MADNKMPFVTSKALKRTPATKENKDRIKYMDSHEFSFKFDKVTGKFVNGVSKKKEF' A
#
# COMPACT_ATOMS: atom_id res chain seq x y z
N MET A 1 18.89 41.50 -11.15
CA MET A 1 19.14 40.25 -11.89
C MET A 1 18.58 39.13 -11.03
N ALA A 2 17.42 38.58 -11.38
CA ALA A 2 16.81 37.53 -10.59
C ALA A 2 17.56 36.22 -10.85
N ASP A 3 18.09 35.61 -9.79
CA ASP A 3 18.78 34.33 -9.84
C ASP A 3 17.83 33.26 -10.38
N ASN A 4 18.04 32.89 -11.64
CA ASN A 4 17.24 31.89 -12.36
C ASN A 4 17.64 30.48 -11.87
N LYS A 5 17.30 30.18 -10.62
CA LYS A 5 17.58 28.90 -9.94
C LYS A 5 16.65 27.84 -10.51
N MET A 6 17.00 27.29 -11.67
CA MET A 6 16.28 26.20 -12.32
C MET A 6 15.99 25.10 -11.29
N PRO A 7 14.71 24.67 -11.12
CA PRO A 7 14.37 23.65 -10.13
C PRO A 7 15.15 22.38 -10.46
N PHE A 8 15.79 21.79 -9.46
CA PHE A 8 16.72 20.66 -9.57
C PHE A 8 16.30 19.61 -10.60
N VAL A 9 16.74 19.77 -11.85
CA VAL A 9 16.57 18.77 -12.89
C VAL A 9 17.63 17.71 -12.64
N THR A 10 17.21 16.51 -12.24
CA THR A 10 18.14 15.38 -12.16
C THR A 10 18.68 15.11 -13.56
N SER A 11 19.98 15.32 -13.78
CA SER A 11 20.65 15.07 -15.06
C SER A 11 20.65 13.59 -15.47
N LYS A 12 20.31 12.69 -14.54
CA LYS A 12 20.15 11.26 -14.74
C LYS A 12 18.68 10.90 -14.85
N ALA A 13 18.34 10.06 -15.82
CA ALA A 13 17.00 9.49 -15.92
C ALA A 13 16.65 8.74 -14.63
N LEU A 14 15.55 9.14 -13.99
CA LEU A 14 15.01 8.43 -12.84
C LEU A 14 14.60 7.02 -13.28
N LYS A 15 15.24 6.01 -12.70
CA LYS A 15 14.87 4.60 -12.93
C LYS A 15 13.78 4.20 -11.94
N ARG A 16 12.80 3.42 -12.41
CA ARG A 16 11.81 2.82 -11.51
C ARG A 16 12.51 1.75 -10.68
N THR A 17 12.39 1.86 -9.35
CA THR A 17 12.81 0.79 -8.46
C THR A 17 11.83 -0.37 -8.62
N PRO A 18 12.28 -1.59 -8.99
CA PRO A 18 11.40 -2.74 -9.08
C PRO A 18 10.86 -3.10 -7.71
N ALA A 19 9.61 -3.57 -7.65
CA ALA A 19 9.03 -4.04 -6.40
C ALA A 19 9.82 -5.28 -5.88
N THR A 20 10.16 -5.25 -4.59
CA THR A 20 10.77 -6.40 -3.90
C THR A 20 9.81 -7.59 -3.89
N LYS A 21 10.35 -8.80 -3.74
CA LYS A 21 9.53 -10.02 -3.62
C LYS A 21 8.56 -9.90 -2.44
N GLU A 22 9.04 -9.41 -1.31
CA GLU A 22 8.23 -9.19 -0.10
C GLU A 22 7.03 -8.27 -0.38
N ASN A 23 7.22 -7.14 -1.07
CA ASN A 23 6.13 -6.23 -1.40
C ASN A 23 5.10 -6.88 -2.33
N LYS A 24 5.56 -7.68 -3.31
CA LYS A 24 4.66 -8.42 -4.21
C LYS A 24 3.84 -9.45 -3.45
N ASP A 25 4.46 -10.18 -2.53
CA ASP A 25 3.78 -11.22 -1.74
C ASP A 25 2.76 -10.59 -0.77
N ARG A 26 3.08 -9.44 -0.18
CA ARG A 26 2.14 -8.63 0.62
C ARG A 26 0.91 -8.22 -0.18
N ILE A 27 1.10 -7.71 -1.39
CA ILE A 27 -0.03 -7.31 -2.27
C ILE A 27 -0.88 -8.52 -2.62
N LYS A 28 -0.28 -9.66 -3.00
CA LYS A 28 -1.04 -10.90 -3.26
C LYS A 28 -1.86 -11.37 -2.06
N TYR A 29 -1.29 -11.28 -0.85
CA TYR A 29 -2.02 -11.59 0.37
C TYR A 29 -3.22 -10.64 0.55
N MET A 30 -3.02 -9.34 0.32
CA MET A 30 -4.11 -8.36 0.40
C MET A 30 -5.19 -8.61 -0.67
N ASP A 31 -4.80 -8.96 -1.89
CA ASP A 31 -5.74 -9.20 -2.99
C ASP A 31 -6.57 -10.46 -2.79
N SER A 32 -6.02 -11.50 -2.16
CA SER A 32 -6.69 -12.78 -1.91
C SER A 32 -7.61 -12.79 -0.67
N HIS A 33 -7.57 -11.74 0.15
CA HIS A 33 -8.35 -11.66 1.39
C HIS A 33 -9.25 -10.44 1.42
N GLU A 34 -10.37 -10.55 2.11
CA GLU A 34 -11.20 -9.44 2.55
C GLU A 34 -10.81 -9.07 3.98
N PHE A 35 -10.53 -7.78 4.17
CA PHE A 35 -10.25 -7.20 5.47
C PHE A 35 -11.45 -6.37 5.88
N SER A 36 -11.98 -6.64 7.07
CA SER A 36 -13.08 -5.89 7.65
C SER A 36 -12.73 -5.44 9.06
N PHE A 37 -13.24 -4.28 9.45
CA PHE A 37 -13.20 -3.81 10.82
C PHE A 37 -14.64 -3.68 11.31
N LYS A 38 -14.92 -4.30 12.45
CA LYS A 38 -16.27 -4.34 13.03
C LYS A 38 -16.18 -3.78 14.43
N PHE A 39 -17.09 -2.88 14.80
CA PHE A 39 -17.21 -2.47 16.20
C PHE A 39 -18.00 -3.53 16.95
N ASP A 40 -17.35 -4.18 17.91
CA ASP A 40 -18.01 -5.12 18.81
C ASP A 40 -18.61 -4.36 19.99
N LYS A 41 -19.95 -4.37 20.05
CA LYS A 41 -20.73 -3.69 21.09
C LYS A 41 -20.63 -4.38 22.45
N VAL A 42 -20.26 -5.66 22.51
CA VAL A 42 -20.12 -6.41 23.77
C VAL A 42 -18.80 -6.05 24.45
N THR A 43 -17.71 -6.01 23.69
CA THR A 43 -16.38 -5.68 24.22
C THR A 43 -16.04 -4.19 24.15
N GLY A 44 -16.81 -3.39 23.38
CA GLY A 44 -16.57 -1.97 23.16
C GLY A 44 -15.35 -1.68 22.29
N LYS A 45 -14.85 -2.66 21.52
CA LYS A 45 -13.60 -2.55 20.75
C LYS A 45 -13.84 -2.78 19.27
N PHE A 46 -12.98 -2.21 18.44
CA PHE A 46 -12.89 -2.58 17.03
C PHE A 46 -12.13 -3.90 16.89
N VAL A 47 -12.77 -4.87 16.25
CA VAL A 47 -12.18 -6.17 15.93
C VAL A 47 -11.89 -6.24 14.43
N ASN A 48 -10.71 -6.76 14.10
CA ASN A 48 -10.34 -7.03 12.72
C ASN A 48 -10.83 -8.42 12.30
N GLY A 49 -11.39 -8.52 11.10
CA GLY A 49 -11.73 -9.78 10.46
C GLY A 49 -10.95 -9.92 9.16
N VAL A 50 -10.34 -11.08 8.97
CA VAL A 50 -9.67 -11.45 7.71
C VAL A 50 -10.31 -12.74 7.21
N SER A 51 -10.82 -12.72 5.99
CA SER A 51 -11.40 -13.89 5.32
C SER A 51 -10.83 -14.05 3.93
N LYS A 52 -10.62 -15.28 3.46
CA LYS A 52 -10.26 -15.52 2.06
C LYS A 52 -11.43 -15.10 1.17
N LYS A 53 -11.14 -14.43 0.05
CA LYS A 53 -12.15 -14.18 -0.98
C LYS A 53 -12.64 -15.52 -1.53
N LYS A 54 -13.96 -15.66 -1.71
CA LYS A 54 -14.51 -16.79 -2.44
C LYS A 54 -14.20 -16.58 -3.92
N GLU A 55 -13.44 -17.49 -4.51
CA GLU A 55 -13.34 -17.59 -5.96
C GLU A 55 -14.70 -18.10 -6.48
N PHE A 56 -15.28 -17.40 -7.45
CA PHE A 56 -16.54 -17.76 -8.09
C PHE A 56 -16.35 -18.89 -9.10
#